data_AF-A0A4R1RWC2-F1
#
_entry.id   AF-A0A4R1RWC2-F1
#
_cell.length_a   1.000
_cell.length_b   1.000
_cell.length_c   1.000
_cell.angle_alpha   90.00
_cell.angle_beta   90.00
_cell.angle_gamma   90.00
#
_symmetry.space_group_name_H-M   'P 1'
#
loop_
_entity.id
_entity.type
_entity.pdbx_description
1 polymer ?
#
loop_
_entity_poly.entity_id
_entity_poly.type
_entity_poly.pdbx_seq_one_letter_code
_entity_poly.pdbx_strand_id
1 'polypeptide(L)' 'MVPKVAETDDADSEMKESIAYVRQMLGELRHVARRQKADLLCYLIEMAYVEAGDIQSGQKAISINHSKRN' A
#
# COMPACT_ATOMS: atom_id res chain seq x y z
N MET A 1 -35.46 -3.98 12.52
CA MET A 1 -34.48 -3.31 11.63
C MET A 1 -33.10 -3.56 12.24
N VAL A 2 -32.28 -4.40 11.61
CA VAL A 2 -30.92 -4.72 12.08
C VAL A 2 -29.93 -3.69 11.51
N PRO A 3 -28.92 -3.26 12.29
CA PRO A 3 -27.97 -2.24 11.86
C PRO A 3 -26.97 -2.88 10.89
N LYS A 4 -27.12 -2.62 9.59
CA LYS A 4 -26.19 -3.08 8.54
C LYS A 4 -24.92 -2.21 8.42
N VAL A 5 -24.76 -1.21 9.29
CA VAL A 5 -23.75 -0.14 9.16
C VAL A 5 -22.45 -0.48 9.91
N ALA A 6 -22.49 -1.33 10.93
CA ALA A 6 -21.31 -1.63 11.75
C ALA A 6 -20.27 -2.52 11.01
N GLU A 7 -20.71 -3.50 10.23
CA GLU A 7 -19.80 -4.47 9.59
C GLU A 7 -18.89 -3.86 8.51
N THR A 8 -19.30 -2.76 7.88
CA THR A 8 -18.50 -2.07 6.85
C THR A 8 -17.40 -1.20 7.45
N ASP A 9 -17.66 -0.60 8.61
CA ASP A 9 -16.69 0.29 9.27
C ASP A 9 -15.51 -0.50 9.86
N ASP A 10 -15.77 -1.70 10.39
CA ASP A 10 -14.72 -2.61 10.90
C ASP A 10 -13.79 -3.09 9.77
N ALA A 11 -14.36 -3.49 8.63
CA ALA A 11 -13.58 -3.95 7.47
C ALA A 11 -12.72 -2.82 6.86
N ASP A 12 -13.24 -1.60 6.78
CA ASP A 12 -12.49 -0.44 6.32
C ASP A 12 -11.36 -0.05 7.29
N SER A 13 -11.58 -0.25 8.59
CA SER A 13 -10.54 -0.04 9.62
C SER A 13 -9.43 -1.08 9.50
N GLU A 14 -9.77 -2.36 9.39
CA GLU A 14 -8.82 -3.46 9.21
C GLU A 14 -7.98 -3.29 7.92
N MET A 15 -8.62 -2.84 6.83
CA MET A 15 -7.92 -2.52 5.59
C MET A 15 -6.92 -1.38 5.80
N LYS A 16 -7.31 -0.29 6.48
CA LYS A 16 -6.42 0.85 6.75
C LYS A 16 -5.22 0.44 7.62
N GLU A 17 -5.43 -0.41 8.63
CA GLU A 17 -4.37 -0.94 9.47
C GLU A 17 -3.41 -1.82 8.67
N SER A 18 -3.95 -2.68 7.81
CA SER A 18 -3.15 -3.54 6.91
C SER A 18 -2.28 -2.71 5.97
N ILE A 19 -2.83 -1.64 5.39
CA ILE A 19 -2.08 -0.73 4.51
C ILE A 19 -1.04 0.07 5.29
N ALA A 20 -1.35 0.52 6.51
CA ALA A 20 -0.38 1.19 7.38
C ALA A 20 0.81 0.27 7.70
N TYR A 21 0.53 -1.01 7.98
CA TYR A 21 1.56 -2.03 8.19
C TYR A 21 2.43 -2.25 6.95
N VAL A 22 1.83 -2.36 5.76
CA VAL A 22 2.57 -2.44 4.48
C VAL A 22 3.46 -1.21 4.29
N ARG A 23 2.95 0.00 4.56
CA ARG A 23 3.71 1.25 4.44
C ARG A 23 4.92 1.27 5.37
N GLN A 24 4.77 0.77 6.60
CA GLN A 24 5.90 0.63 7.53
C GLN A 24 6.96 -0.32 6.96
N MET A 25 6.56 -1.51 6.48
CA MET A 25 7.50 -2.48 5.88
C MET A 25 8.24 -1.91 4.67
N LEU A 26 7.55 -1.16 3.80
CA LEU A 26 8.17 -0.51 2.65
C LEU A 26 9.24 0.50 3.09
N GLY A 27 9.01 1.22 4.20
CA GLY A 27 10.01 2.08 4.81
C GLY A 27 11.29 1.33 5.18
N GLU A 28 11.17 0.19 5.87
CA GLU A 28 12.32 -0.65 6.23
C GLU A 28 13.04 -1.21 4.99
N LEU A 29 12.30 -1.74 4.02
CA LEU A 29 12.86 -2.29 2.78
C LEU A 29 13.61 -1.25 1.96
N ARG A 30 13.17 0.02 1.96
CA ARG A 30 13.88 1.11 1.28
C ARG A 30 15.28 1.29 1.85
N HIS A 31 15.43 1.22 3.17
CA HIS A 31 16.74 1.31 3.82
C HIS A 31 17.66 0.16 3.41
N VAL A 32 17.12 -1.07 3.34
CA VAL A 32 17.85 -2.25 2.88
C VAL A 32 18.29 -2.09 1.42
N ALA A 33 17.38 -1.72 0.51
CA ALA A 33 17.69 -1.55 -0.91
C ALA A 33 18.74 -0.46 -1.14
N ARG A 34 18.64 0.66 -0.42
CA ARG A 34 19.61 1.76 -0.49
C ARG A 34 21.00 1.32 -0.04
N ARG A 35 21.13 0.50 1.01
CA ARG A 35 22.42 -0.04 1.46
C ARG A 35 23.08 -0.94 0.41
N GLN A 36 22.28 -1.61 -0.41
CA GLN A 36 22.75 -2.49 -1.48
C GLN A 36 23.02 -1.75 -2.81
N LYS A 37 22.88 -0.42 -2.86
CA LYS A 37 22.99 0.40 -4.10
C LYS A 37 22.08 -0.09 -5.22
N ALA A 38 20.91 -0.62 -4.87
CA ALA A 38 19.92 -1.09 -5.82
C ALA A 38 18.96 0.05 -6.19
N ASP A 39 19.41 0.98 -7.03
CA ASP A 39 18.72 2.26 -7.27
C ASP A 39 17.30 2.09 -7.83
N LEU A 40 17.12 1.22 -8.84
CA LEU A 40 15.81 0.95 -9.41
C LEU A 40 14.86 0.29 -8.39
N LEU A 41 15.37 -0.62 -7.55
CA LEU A 41 14.58 -1.25 -6.51
C LEU A 41 14.18 -0.25 -5.41
N CYS A 42 15.11 0.63 -5.01
CA CYS A 42 14.83 1.72 -4.08
C CYS A 42 13.73 2.63 -4.61
N TYR A 43 13.79 2.97 -5.91
CA TYR A 43 12.76 3.76 -6.57
C TYR A 43 11.39 3.06 -6.53
N LEU A 44 11.31 1.77 -6.91
CA LEU A 44 10.05 1.03 -6.90
C LEU A 44 9.44 0.94 -5.50
N ILE A 45 10.26 0.72 -4.48
CA ILE A 45 9.81 0.69 -3.08
C ILE A 45 9.32 2.07 -2.63
N GLU A 46 9.98 3.15 -3.04
CA GLU A 46 9.57 4.51 -2.72
C GLU A 46 8.24 4.88 -3.39
N MET A 47 8.04 4.49 -4.66
CA MET A 47 6.76 4.69 -5.35
C MET A 47 5.63 3.89 -4.67
N ALA A 48 5.89 2.63 -4.30
CA ALA A 48 4.93 1.83 -3.54
C ALA A 48 4.61 2.43 -2.15
N TYR A 49 5.60 3.03 -1.48
CA TYR A 49 5.41 3.71 -0.19
C TYR A 49 4.48 4.92 -0.31
N VAL A 50 4.65 5.73 -1.37
CA VAL A 50 3.77 6.86 -1.67
C VAL A 50 2.35 6.37 -1.93
N GLU A 51 2.20 5.37 -2.80
CA GLU A 51 0.89 4.80 -3.15
C GLU A 51 0.16 4.18 -1.94
N ALA A 52 0.87 3.48 -1.05
CA ALA A 52 0.29 2.98 0.19
C ALA A 52 -0.25 4.13 1.07
N GLY A 53 0.41 5.29 1.05
CA GLY A 53 -0.07 6.49 1.72
C GLY A 53 -1.32 7.08 1.10
N ASP A 54 -1.37 7.12 -0.23
CA ASP A 54 -2.55 7.58 -0.98
C ASP A 54 -3.76 6.68 -0.66
N ILE A 55 -3.57 5.36 -0.72
CA ILE A 55 -4.60 4.37 -0.36
C ILE A 55 -5.08 4.54 1.09
N GLN A 56 -4.15 4.70 2.03
CA GLN A 56 -4.48 4.89 3.46
C GLN A 56 -5.31 6.15 3.69
N SER A 57 -5.06 7.22 2.91
CA SER A 57 -5.82 8.48 2.95
C SER A 57 -7.18 8.41 2.23
N GLY A 58 -7.53 7.26 1.64
CA GLY A 58 -8.76 7.06 0.88
C GLY A 58 -8.69 7.51 -0.58
N GLN A 59 -7.48 7.80 -1.11
CA GLN A 59 -7.31 8.04 -2.54
C GLN A 59 -7.27 6.71 -3.30
N LYS A 60 -7.75 6.73 -4.55
CA LYS A 60 -7.75 5.54 -5.40
C LYS A 60 -6.32 5.12 -5.74
N ALA A 61 -6.02 3.84 -5.53
CA ALA A 61 -4.78 3.20 -5.98
C ALA A 61 -4.58 3.36 -7.50
N ILE A 62 -3.34 3.52 -7.93
CA ILE A 62 -2.95 3.52 -9.33
C ILE A 62 -2.84 2.04 -9.76
N SER A 63 -3.97 1.49 -10.21
CA SER A 63 -4.01 0.09 -10.65
C SER A 63 -3.30 -0.06 -12.01
N ILE A 64 -2.07 -0.59 -12.01
CA ILE A 64 -1.45 -1.09 -13.24
C ILE A 64 -2.11 -2.43 -13.56
N ASN A 65 -3.16 -2.41 -14.36
CA ASN A 65 -3.75 -3.63 -14.89
C ASN A 65 -2.70 -4.33 -15.76
N HIS A 66 -2.19 -5.47 -15.26
CA HIS A 66 -1.34 -6.37 -16.01
C HIS A 66 -2.21 -7.10 -17.05
N SER A 67 -2.63 -6.40 -18.10
CA SER A 67 -3.14 -7.06 -19.31
C SER A 67 -2.02 -7.94 -19.84
N LYS A 68 -2.16 -9.26 -19.63
CA LYS A 68 -1.32 -10.31 -20.20
C LYS A 68 -1.06 -9.97 -21.67
N ARG A 69 0.16 -9.53 -21.99
CA ARG A 69 0.66 -9.51 -23.35
C ARG A 69 1.21 -10.91 -23.62
N ASN A 70 0.50 -11.65 -24.48
CA ASN A 70 0.88 -12.97 -24.99
C ASN A 70 2.14 -12.87 -25.87
#